data_AF-A0A7L9BX22-F1
#
_entry.id   AF-A0A7L9BX22-F1
#
_cell.length_a   1.000
_cell.length_b   1.000
_cell.length_c   1.000
_cell.angle_alpha   90.00
_cell.angle_beta   90.00
_cell.angle_gamma   90.00
#
_symmetry.space_group_name_H-M   'P 1'
#
loop_
_entity.id
_entity.type
_entity.pdbx_description
1 polymer ?
#
loop_
_entity_poly.entity_id
_entity_poly.type
_entity_poly.pdbx_seq_one_letter_code
_entity_poly.pdbx_strand_id
1 'polypeptide(L)'
;MRTIVIVGAGFSGTLTAVNLLRRAARAVAEGSPPVHRPLRLVLVERTGRFGAGVAYGTNHYEHLLNVPTARMSAFPDEPDDFLNWARRRQPGIEGYSFLPRRTYREYIEQLLAGARRACPQIDVVLLKDEVRSVRPDEGESSARVEFADSPPMNADRVVLAPGNYAPLDVRAAGDAIYETDYYIRDPWDDARCRRIDPARPVLIIGTGLTAVDIVLRLAASGHTGTIHAVSRHGLMPQAHRRTPVAPMPSAIEELPAAPRSLLRAVRRRVREVEQCGGDWRAVVDGLRGPTAAVWQRFTLDQRRQFFRHLRHFWEIHRHRIAPDVAAVFNDLVQSGRVQVHAARIAAYRLKPDGVAVEIHPRAGHERSPITLDVHRVINCTGPNADFTRVVDPLIRQLLADGWIRPDPLRIGLDSTPRGALINRDGAPSTILFTVGPPRKPLTWESTAVPELRHQAADLANVLFDLFQ
;
A
#
# COMPACT_ATOMS: atom_id res chain seq x y z
N MET A 1 -20.49 -26.60 9.15
CA MET A 1 -20.28 -25.14 9.08
C MET A 1 -19.17 -24.90 8.08
N ARG A 2 -19.37 -24.05 7.06
CA ARG A 2 -18.29 -23.63 6.15
C ARG A 2 -17.54 -22.46 6.76
N THR A 3 -16.23 -22.40 6.57
CA THR A 3 -15.34 -21.43 7.21
C THR A 3 -14.46 -20.72 6.18
N ILE A 4 -14.47 -19.39 6.21
CA ILE A 4 -13.53 -18.55 5.47
C ILE A 4 -12.57 -17.92 6.47
N VAL A 5 -11.27 -18.03 6.21
CA VAL A 5 -10.25 -17.33 6.98
C VAL A 5 -9.65 -16.22 6.12
N ILE A 6 -9.67 -14.99 6.61
CA ILE A 6 -8.97 -13.85 6.00
C ILE A 6 -7.74 -13.55 6.85
N VAL A 7 -6.56 -13.76 6.27
CA VAL A 7 -5.27 -13.52 6.92
C VAL A 7 -4.80 -12.10 6.65
N GLY A 8 -4.81 -11.27 7.69
CA GLY A 8 -4.55 -9.84 7.62
C GLY A 8 -5.85 -9.04 7.56
N ALA A 9 -6.10 -8.22 8.58
CA ALA A 9 -7.28 -7.36 8.65
C ALA A 9 -6.91 -5.88 8.48
N GLY A 10 -5.98 -5.59 7.58
CA GLY A 10 -5.81 -4.23 7.05
C GLY A 10 -6.99 -3.82 6.17
N PHE A 11 -6.81 -2.78 5.35
CA PHE A 11 -7.85 -2.29 4.44
C PHE A 11 -8.44 -3.39 3.55
N SER A 12 -7.59 -4.10 2.80
CA SER A 12 -8.05 -5.07 1.80
C SER A 12 -8.82 -6.24 2.41
N GLY A 13 -8.28 -6.89 3.44
CA GLY A 13 -8.95 -8.02 4.11
C GLY A 13 -10.25 -7.60 4.80
N THR A 14 -10.24 -6.47 5.51
CA THR A 14 -11.45 -5.94 6.16
C THR A 14 -12.53 -5.61 5.15
N LEU A 15 -12.17 -5.00 4.02
CA LEU A 15 -13.14 -4.61 3.01
C LEU A 15 -13.68 -5.81 2.23
N THR A 16 -12.88 -6.87 2.05
CA THR A 16 -13.39 -8.16 1.54
C THR A 16 -14.44 -8.75 2.49
N ALA A 17 -14.17 -8.75 3.81
CA ALA A 17 -15.16 -9.19 4.80
C ALA A 17 -16.44 -8.35 4.76
N VAL A 18 -16.32 -7.02 4.76
CA VAL A 18 -17.46 -6.10 4.71
C VAL A 18 -18.30 -6.32 3.46
N ASN A 19 -17.69 -6.45 2.27
CA ASN A 19 -18.43 -6.69 1.05
C ASN A 19 -19.11 -8.07 1.03
N LEU A 20 -18.47 -9.10 1.59
CA LEU A 20 -19.07 -10.43 1.72
C LEU A 20 -20.32 -10.39 2.61
N LEU A 21 -20.24 -9.72 3.76
CA LEU A 21 -21.37 -9.55 4.67
C LEU A 21 -22.49 -8.69 4.05
N ARG A 22 -22.15 -7.62 3.32
CA ARG A 22 -23.14 -6.81 2.57
C ARG A 22 -23.84 -7.64 1.50
N ARG A 23 -23.10 -8.45 0.73
CA ARG A 23 -23.66 -9.34 -0.29
C ARG A 23 -24.59 -10.38 0.32
N ALA A 24 -24.19 -11.00 1.43
CA ALA A 24 -25.01 -11.97 2.15
C ALA A 24 -26.29 -11.35 2.72
N ALA A 25 -26.21 -10.17 3.34
CA ALA A 25 -27.38 -9.46 3.83
C ALA A 25 -28.36 -9.09 2.70
N ARG A 26 -27.86 -8.64 1.55
CA ARG A 26 -28.68 -8.39 0.34
C ARG A 26 -29.38 -9.66 -0.14
N ALA A 27 -28.67 -10.79 -0.23
CA ALA A 27 -29.25 -12.07 -0.65
C ALA A 27 -30.38 -12.54 0.30
N VAL A 28 -30.21 -12.37 1.62
CA VAL A 28 -31.27 -12.64 2.62
C VAL A 28 -32.48 -11.75 2.35
N ALA A 29 -32.29 -10.45 2.15
CA ALA A 29 -33.37 -9.51 1.90
C ALA A 29 -34.12 -9.78 0.59
N GLU A 30 -33.42 -10.32 -0.42
CA GLU A 30 -33.97 -10.75 -1.71
C GLU A 30 -34.69 -12.11 -1.65
N GLY A 31 -34.82 -12.73 -0.46
CA GLY A 31 -35.48 -14.03 -0.30
C GLY A 31 -34.66 -15.22 -0.82
N SER A 32 -33.38 -14.99 -1.14
CA SER A 32 -32.42 -16.02 -1.55
C SER A 32 -31.40 -16.23 -0.44
N PRO A 33 -31.78 -16.88 0.69
CA PRO A 33 -30.92 -16.96 1.86
C PRO A 33 -29.57 -17.59 1.47
N PRO A 34 -28.45 -16.98 1.91
CA PRO A 34 -27.12 -17.25 1.36
C PRO A 34 -26.56 -18.63 1.67
N VAL A 35 -27.27 -19.50 2.38
CA VAL A 35 -26.67 -20.71 2.94
C VAL A 35 -27.66 -21.86 3.12
N HIS A 36 -27.41 -22.95 2.39
CA HIS A 36 -27.87 -24.29 2.76
C HIS A 36 -27.14 -24.85 4.01
N ARG A 37 -26.02 -24.24 4.43
CA ARG A 37 -25.18 -24.66 5.60
C ARG A 37 -24.61 -23.44 6.33
N PRO A 38 -24.54 -23.38 7.67
CA PRO A 38 -24.01 -22.22 8.40
C PRO A 38 -22.59 -21.78 7.94
N LEU A 39 -22.36 -20.47 7.80
CA LEU A 39 -21.09 -19.86 7.41
C LEU A 39 -20.42 -19.17 8.60
N ARG A 40 -19.11 -19.38 8.74
CA ARG A 40 -18.21 -18.69 9.66
C ARG A 40 -17.16 -17.91 8.89
N LEU A 41 -16.94 -16.66 9.27
CA LEU A 41 -15.94 -15.77 8.71
C LEU A 41 -14.96 -15.35 9.81
N VAL A 42 -13.70 -15.74 9.67
CA VAL A 42 -12.64 -15.45 10.65
C VAL A 42 -11.66 -14.45 10.06
N LEU A 43 -11.59 -13.25 10.63
CA LEU A 43 -10.56 -12.25 10.28
C LEU A 43 -9.43 -12.38 11.29
N VAL A 44 -8.20 -12.58 10.81
CA VAL A 44 -7.03 -12.80 11.65
C VAL A 44 -6.08 -11.61 11.53
N GLU A 45 -5.75 -10.96 12.64
CA GLU A 45 -4.92 -9.76 12.67
C GLU A 45 -3.95 -9.75 13.85
N ARG A 46 -2.64 -9.82 13.56
CA ARG A 46 -1.58 -9.93 14.58
C ARG A 46 -1.55 -8.76 15.56
N THR A 47 -1.90 -7.55 15.11
CA THR A 47 -1.83 -6.35 15.95
C THR A 47 -3.07 -6.16 16.81
N GLY A 48 -4.18 -6.85 16.50
CA GLY A 48 -5.50 -6.60 17.07
C GLY A 48 -6.18 -5.32 16.59
N ARG A 49 -5.56 -4.55 15.68
CA ARG A 49 -6.13 -3.32 15.10
C ARG A 49 -6.80 -3.60 13.74
N PHE A 50 -8.01 -4.12 13.79
CA PHE A 50 -8.82 -4.44 12.60
C PHE A 50 -9.20 -3.17 11.82
N GLY A 51 -9.06 -3.20 10.49
CA GLY A 51 -9.38 -2.09 9.59
C GLY A 51 -8.25 -1.08 9.35
N ALA A 52 -7.20 -1.09 10.18
CA ALA A 52 -6.13 -0.09 10.10
C ALA A 52 -5.08 -0.42 9.03
N GLY A 53 -4.47 -1.61 9.14
CA GLY A 53 -3.26 -1.96 8.39
C GLY A 53 -2.13 -0.94 8.57
N VAL A 54 -1.08 -1.03 7.75
CA VAL A 54 0.06 -0.09 7.79
C VAL A 54 -0.38 1.32 7.37
N ALA A 55 -1.18 1.44 6.31
CA ALA A 55 -1.52 2.73 5.71
C ALA A 55 -2.35 3.63 6.64
N TYR A 56 -3.25 3.07 7.46
CA TYR A 56 -4.13 3.81 8.35
C TYR A 56 -3.87 3.53 9.84
N GLY A 57 -2.78 2.82 10.15
CA GLY A 57 -2.35 2.49 11.51
C GLY A 57 -1.79 3.64 12.32
N THR A 58 -1.44 4.75 11.66
CA THR A 58 -0.88 5.93 12.31
C THR A 58 -1.89 6.67 13.20
N ASN A 59 -1.40 7.30 14.27
CA ASN A 59 -2.20 8.15 15.16
C ASN A 59 -1.91 9.65 15.00
N HIS A 60 -1.02 10.00 14.08
CA HIS A 60 -0.57 11.34 13.76
C HIS A 60 -1.62 12.04 12.87
N TYR A 61 -2.08 13.23 13.27
CA TYR A 61 -3.10 13.99 12.54
C TYR A 61 -2.56 14.64 11.27
N GLU A 62 -1.27 14.94 11.25
CA GLU A 62 -0.50 15.48 10.13
C GLU A 62 -0.40 14.50 8.96
N HIS A 63 -0.62 13.20 9.21
CA HIS A 63 -0.68 12.19 8.15
C HIS A 63 -2.04 12.22 7.47
N LEU A 64 -2.15 13.03 6.42
CA LEU A 64 -3.34 13.13 5.59
C LEU A 64 -3.43 11.99 4.58
N LEU A 65 -4.67 11.70 4.16
CA LEU A 65 -4.93 10.95 2.95
C LEU A 65 -4.32 11.67 1.75
N ASN A 66 -3.78 10.90 0.83
CA ASN A 66 -3.16 11.42 -0.39
C ASN A 66 -4.14 11.42 -1.59
N VAL A 67 -5.41 11.07 -1.33
CA VAL A 67 -6.51 11.02 -2.28
C VAL A 67 -7.66 11.86 -1.69
N PRO A 68 -8.36 12.66 -2.50
CA PRO A 68 -9.49 13.46 -2.03
C PRO A 68 -10.62 12.62 -1.44
N THR A 69 -11.34 13.18 -0.47
CA THR A 69 -12.46 12.54 0.26
C THR A 69 -13.50 11.90 -0.67
N ALA A 70 -13.92 12.59 -1.74
CA ALA A 70 -14.89 12.08 -2.72
C ALA A 70 -14.40 10.85 -3.51
N ARG A 71 -13.10 10.56 -3.50
CA ARG A 71 -12.51 9.39 -4.18
C ARG A 71 -12.10 8.28 -3.21
N MET A 72 -12.46 8.41 -1.94
CA MET A 72 -12.04 7.52 -0.85
C MET A 72 -13.16 6.60 -0.35
N SER A 73 -14.34 6.57 -0.98
CA SER A 73 -15.35 5.57 -0.62
C SER A 73 -14.78 4.15 -0.70
N ALA A 74 -15.12 3.34 0.30
CA ALA A 74 -14.77 1.93 0.38
C ALA A 74 -15.59 1.07 -0.61
N PHE A 75 -16.58 1.64 -1.29
CA PHE A 75 -17.49 0.90 -2.14
C PHE A 75 -17.48 1.42 -3.58
N PRO A 76 -17.33 0.53 -4.58
CA PRO A 76 -17.55 0.88 -5.98
C PRO A 76 -18.97 1.39 -6.27
N ASP A 77 -19.98 0.76 -5.66
CA ASP A 77 -21.41 1.00 -5.91
C ASP A 77 -21.97 2.20 -5.11
N GLU A 78 -21.23 2.68 -4.12
CA GLU A 78 -21.61 3.83 -3.29
C GLU A 78 -20.46 4.86 -3.27
N PRO A 79 -20.19 5.57 -4.38
CA PRO A 79 -18.98 6.40 -4.54
C PRO A 79 -18.86 7.55 -3.53
N ASP A 80 -19.98 8.00 -2.97
CA ASP A 80 -20.03 9.11 -2.01
C ASP A 80 -20.09 8.67 -0.53
N ASP A 81 -20.06 7.37 -0.23
CA ASP A 81 -20.27 6.88 1.15
C ASP A 81 -19.32 7.52 2.17
N PHE A 82 -18.02 7.51 1.91
CA PHE A 82 -17.05 8.14 2.84
C PHE A 82 -17.26 9.65 2.99
N LEU A 83 -17.60 10.37 1.90
CA LEU A 83 -17.88 11.79 1.95
C LEU A 83 -19.13 12.09 2.79
N ASN A 84 -20.20 11.31 2.60
CA ASN A 84 -21.42 11.43 3.36
C ASN A 84 -21.20 11.07 4.83
N TRP A 85 -20.40 10.03 5.12
CA TRP A 85 -19.97 9.68 6.46
C TRP A 85 -19.20 10.81 7.14
N ALA A 86 -18.26 11.44 6.42
CA ALA A 86 -17.46 12.54 6.95
C ALA A 86 -18.34 13.77 7.25
N ARG A 87 -19.25 14.13 6.34
CA ARG A 87 -20.18 15.26 6.50
C ARG A 87 -21.13 15.12 7.68
N ARG A 88 -21.55 13.88 8.00
CA ARG A 88 -22.37 13.62 9.20
C ARG A 88 -21.62 13.95 10.50
N ARG A 89 -20.29 13.86 10.52
CA ARG A 89 -19.46 14.14 11.70
C ARG A 89 -19.02 15.60 11.76
N GLN A 90 -18.66 16.15 10.61
CA GLN A 90 -18.22 17.53 10.47
C GLN A 90 -18.90 18.16 9.25
N PRO A 91 -19.98 18.92 9.47
CA PRO A 91 -20.57 19.74 8.42
C PRO A 91 -19.51 20.67 7.80
N GLY A 92 -19.50 20.78 6.48
CA GLY A 92 -18.52 21.59 5.74
C GLY A 92 -17.35 20.83 5.10
N ILE A 93 -17.23 19.51 5.33
CA ILE A 93 -16.28 18.70 4.55
C ILE A 93 -16.69 18.68 3.08
N GLU A 94 -15.76 19.08 2.22
CA GLU A 94 -15.91 19.10 0.78
C GLU A 94 -15.38 17.82 0.14
N GLY A 95 -15.85 17.52 -1.07
CA GLY A 95 -15.37 16.35 -1.82
C GLY A 95 -13.86 16.40 -2.11
N TYR A 96 -13.29 17.60 -2.21
CA TYR A 96 -11.86 17.81 -2.47
C TYR A 96 -11.01 18.08 -1.22
N SER A 97 -11.55 17.83 -0.02
CA SER A 97 -10.78 17.82 1.23
C SER A 97 -9.88 16.59 1.35
N PHE A 98 -8.79 16.71 2.09
CA PHE A 98 -7.85 15.61 2.39
C PHE A 98 -7.86 15.33 3.90
N LEU A 99 -8.64 14.34 4.32
CA LEU A 99 -8.81 14.05 5.76
C LEU A 99 -7.64 13.24 6.34
N PRO A 100 -7.41 13.29 7.66
CA PRO A 100 -6.40 12.46 8.32
C PRO A 100 -6.61 10.96 8.08
N ARG A 101 -5.52 10.19 7.96
CA ARG A 101 -5.58 8.72 7.77
C ARG A 101 -6.30 8.01 8.91
N ARG A 102 -6.16 8.50 10.15
CA ARG A 102 -6.89 7.98 11.31
C ARG A 102 -8.42 8.14 11.18
N THR A 103 -8.88 9.22 10.55
CA THR A 103 -10.31 9.44 10.29
C THR A 103 -10.83 8.41 9.29
N TYR A 104 -10.02 8.03 8.30
CA TYR A 104 -10.37 6.94 7.39
C TYR A 104 -10.41 5.58 8.10
N ARG A 105 -9.47 5.30 9.01
CA ARG A 105 -9.51 4.10 9.85
C ARG A 105 -10.84 3.99 10.61
N GLU A 106 -11.27 5.07 11.26
CA GLU A 106 -12.54 5.11 12.02
C GLU A 106 -13.77 4.79 11.12
N TYR A 107 -13.74 5.20 9.86
CA TYR A 107 -14.77 4.84 8.87
C TYR A 107 -14.75 3.33 8.57
N ILE A 108 -13.58 2.74 8.30
CA ILE A 108 -13.46 1.29 8.02
C ILE A 108 -13.88 0.44 9.23
N GLU A 109 -13.49 0.84 10.44
CA GLU A 109 -13.90 0.18 11.69
C GLU A 109 -15.43 0.19 11.85
N GLN A 110 -16.10 1.31 11.53
CA GLN A 110 -17.55 1.42 11.57
C GLN A 110 -18.24 0.60 10.48
N LEU A 111 -17.66 0.50 9.28
CA LEU A 111 -18.17 -0.37 8.23
C LEU A 111 -18.13 -1.84 8.65
N LEU A 112 -17.03 -2.31 9.24
CA LEU A 112 -16.92 -3.68 9.74
C LEU A 112 -17.95 -3.97 10.84
N ALA A 113 -18.07 -3.08 11.82
CA ALA A 113 -19.05 -3.21 12.89
C ALA A 113 -20.49 -3.18 12.37
N GLY A 114 -20.79 -2.29 11.42
CA GLY A 114 -22.09 -2.18 10.78
C GLY A 114 -22.47 -3.42 9.98
N ALA A 115 -21.56 -3.91 9.13
CA ALA A 115 -21.78 -5.10 8.32
C ALA A 115 -22.00 -6.35 9.18
N ARG A 116 -21.26 -6.50 10.29
CA ARG A 116 -21.48 -7.60 11.25
C ARG A 116 -22.86 -7.56 11.88
N ARG A 117 -23.35 -6.37 12.27
CA ARG A 117 -24.70 -6.22 12.84
C ARG A 117 -25.80 -6.48 11.82
N ALA A 118 -25.57 -6.10 10.56
CA ALA A 118 -26.56 -6.26 9.49
C ALA A 118 -26.70 -7.70 8.97
N CYS A 119 -25.76 -8.59 9.29
CA CYS A 119 -25.76 -9.99 8.82
C CYS A 119 -25.53 -10.97 9.98
N PRO A 120 -26.51 -11.14 10.91
CA PRO A 120 -26.37 -12.05 12.06
C PRO A 120 -26.33 -13.53 11.67
N GLN A 121 -26.65 -13.88 10.42
CA GLN A 121 -26.64 -15.26 9.92
C GLN A 121 -25.23 -15.83 9.70
N ILE A 122 -24.21 -14.96 9.65
CA ILE A 122 -22.80 -15.35 9.50
C ILE A 122 -22.10 -15.18 10.85
N ASP A 123 -21.46 -16.24 11.35
CA ASP A 123 -20.61 -16.17 12.53
C ASP A 123 -19.31 -15.43 12.19
N VAL A 124 -19.17 -14.18 12.63
CA VAL A 124 -17.99 -13.36 12.36
C VAL A 124 -17.08 -13.31 13.59
N VAL A 125 -15.88 -13.87 13.45
CA VAL A 125 -14.85 -13.90 14.49
C VAL A 125 -13.70 -12.98 14.13
N LEU A 126 -13.38 -12.06 15.04
CA LEU A 126 -12.19 -11.21 14.96
C LEU A 126 -11.12 -11.82 15.86
N LEU A 127 -10.10 -12.45 15.26
CA LEU A 127 -9.06 -13.19 15.96
C LEU A 127 -7.77 -12.38 15.98
N LYS A 128 -7.35 -11.93 17.18
CA LYS A 128 -6.01 -11.34 17.36
C LYS A 128 -4.99 -12.46 17.49
N ASP A 129 -4.37 -12.83 16.37
CA ASP A 129 -3.35 -13.87 16.31
C ASP A 129 -2.50 -13.71 15.05
N GLU A 130 -1.42 -14.46 14.95
CA GLU A 130 -0.58 -14.56 13.75
C GLU A 130 -0.75 -15.95 13.12
N VAL A 131 -1.12 -16.00 11.84
CA VAL A 131 -1.13 -17.26 11.09
C VAL A 131 0.31 -17.66 10.76
N ARG A 132 0.69 -18.89 11.13
CA ARG A 132 2.04 -19.44 10.93
C ARG A 132 2.13 -20.32 9.70
N SER A 133 1.07 -21.07 9.39
CA SER A 133 1.02 -21.95 8.22
C SER A 133 -0.41 -22.14 7.72
N VAL A 134 -0.53 -22.41 6.42
CA VAL A 134 -1.78 -22.84 5.79
C VAL A 134 -1.45 -24.02 4.89
N ARG A 135 -2.07 -25.16 5.17
CA ARG A 135 -1.84 -26.41 4.44
C ARG A 135 -3.16 -26.90 3.82
N PRO A 136 -3.40 -26.61 2.53
CA PRO A 136 -4.45 -27.25 1.76
C PRO A 136 -4.34 -28.78 1.80
N ASP A 137 -5.48 -29.47 1.79
CA ASP A 137 -5.52 -30.92 1.52
C ASP A 137 -5.22 -31.22 0.05
N GLU A 138 -4.96 -32.50 -0.28
CA GLU A 138 -4.61 -32.93 -1.65
C GLU A 138 -5.69 -32.60 -2.69
N GLY A 139 -6.97 -32.54 -2.27
CA GLY A 139 -8.10 -32.24 -3.15
C GLY A 139 -8.46 -30.76 -3.25
N GLU A 140 -7.70 -29.89 -2.58
CA GLU A 140 -8.05 -28.49 -2.34
C GLU A 140 -9.54 -28.28 -1.98
N SER A 141 -10.04 -29.14 -1.08
CA SER A 141 -11.39 -29.06 -0.52
C SER A 141 -11.43 -28.28 0.79
N SER A 142 -10.36 -28.40 1.59
CA SER A 142 -10.15 -27.69 2.85
C SER A 142 -8.67 -27.39 3.09
N ALA A 143 -8.37 -26.46 3.99
CA ALA A 143 -7.02 -26.18 4.46
C ALA A 143 -6.96 -26.12 5.98
N ARG A 144 -5.90 -26.69 6.55
CA ARG A 144 -5.56 -26.53 7.96
C ARG A 144 -4.78 -25.23 8.14
N VAL A 145 -5.32 -24.32 8.95
CA VAL A 145 -4.70 -23.04 9.32
C VAL A 145 -4.12 -23.19 10.72
N GLU A 146 -2.83 -22.89 10.86
CA GLU A 146 -2.13 -22.90 12.15
C GLU A 146 -1.84 -21.47 12.60
N PHE A 147 -2.11 -21.20 13.87
CA PHE A 147 -1.91 -19.91 14.49
C PHE A 147 -0.70 -19.94 15.45
N ALA A 148 -0.28 -18.78 15.94
CA ALA A 148 0.80 -18.71 16.91
C ALA A 148 0.30 -19.13 18.30
N ASP A 149 -0.88 -18.63 18.71
CA ASP A 149 -1.39 -18.81 20.07
C ASP A 149 -2.68 -19.66 20.12
N SER A 150 -3.51 -19.61 19.07
CA SER A 150 -4.79 -20.30 19.01
C SER A 150 -4.69 -21.74 18.47
N PRO A 151 -5.62 -22.65 18.85
CA PRO A 151 -5.71 -23.98 18.25
C PRO A 151 -5.91 -23.91 16.72
N PRO A 152 -5.38 -24.90 15.97
CA PRO A 152 -5.54 -24.93 14.52
C PRO A 152 -7.01 -25.04 14.10
N MET A 153 -7.33 -24.54 12.92
CA MET A 153 -8.68 -24.50 12.37
C MET A 153 -8.71 -25.01 10.93
N ASN A 154 -9.75 -25.74 10.55
CA ASN A 154 -10.01 -26.06 9.16
C ASN A 154 -10.81 -24.93 8.49
N ALA A 155 -10.34 -24.50 7.32
CA ALA A 155 -10.97 -23.49 6.49
C ALA A 155 -11.33 -24.08 5.13
N ASP A 156 -12.53 -23.79 4.64
CA ASP A 156 -12.91 -24.10 3.26
C ASP A 156 -12.21 -23.15 2.30
N ARG A 157 -12.00 -21.89 2.69
CA ARG A 157 -11.32 -20.87 1.89
C ARG A 157 -10.39 -20.02 2.73
N VAL A 158 -9.26 -19.64 2.16
CA VAL A 158 -8.28 -18.76 2.81
C VAL A 158 -7.95 -17.58 1.89
N VAL A 159 -8.10 -16.37 2.41
CA VAL A 159 -7.73 -15.14 1.71
C VAL A 159 -6.46 -14.57 2.34
N LEU A 160 -5.38 -14.51 1.57
CA LEU A 160 -4.15 -13.82 1.96
C LEU A 160 -4.27 -12.32 1.65
N ALA A 161 -4.40 -11.51 2.70
CA ALA A 161 -4.42 -10.06 2.66
C ALA A 161 -3.30 -9.44 3.53
N PRO A 162 -2.02 -9.84 3.35
CA PRO A 162 -0.92 -9.43 4.24
C PRO A 162 -0.60 -7.93 4.19
N GLY A 163 -1.16 -7.21 3.22
CA GLY A 163 -0.85 -5.80 3.00
C GLY A 163 0.59 -5.60 2.53
N ASN A 164 1.27 -4.62 3.10
CA ASN A 164 2.63 -4.23 2.74
C ASN A 164 3.61 -4.68 3.82
N TYR A 165 4.70 -5.35 3.42
CA TYR A 165 5.80 -5.69 4.33
C TYR A 165 6.76 -4.52 4.52
N ALA A 166 7.47 -4.52 5.64
CA ALA A 166 8.51 -3.55 5.95
C ALA A 166 9.56 -3.49 4.83
N PRO A 167 10.20 -2.32 4.62
CA PRO A 167 11.26 -2.16 3.63
C PRO A 167 12.42 -3.14 3.84
N LEU A 168 13.10 -3.48 2.76
CA LEU A 168 14.37 -4.21 2.82
C LEU A 168 15.50 -3.26 3.22
N ASP A 169 16.50 -3.80 3.94
CA ASP A 169 17.70 -3.04 4.29
C ASP A 169 18.40 -2.50 3.05
N VAL A 170 18.78 -1.22 3.12
CA VAL A 170 19.50 -0.53 2.05
C VAL A 170 20.97 -0.90 2.14
N ARG A 171 21.32 -1.99 1.45
CA ARG A 171 22.67 -2.57 1.41
C ARG A 171 23.71 -1.54 0.97
N ALA A 172 24.70 -1.34 1.82
CA ALA A 172 25.90 -0.53 1.65
C ALA A 172 27.01 -1.12 2.54
N ALA A 173 28.25 -0.61 2.44
CA ALA A 173 29.31 -1.02 3.36
C ALA A 173 28.95 -0.67 4.83
N GLY A 174 29.39 -1.49 5.79
CA GLY A 174 29.07 -1.31 7.21
C GLY A 174 27.70 -1.89 7.59
N ASP A 175 27.57 -3.21 7.45
CA ASP A 175 26.33 -3.95 7.74
C ASP A 175 25.99 -4.08 9.23
N ALA A 176 26.97 -3.93 10.11
CA ALA A 176 26.78 -3.93 11.56
C ALA A 176 25.69 -2.94 12.04
N ILE A 177 25.42 -1.85 11.29
CA ILE A 177 24.38 -0.89 11.63
C ILE A 177 22.96 -1.51 11.68
N TYR A 178 22.69 -2.55 10.86
CA TYR A 178 21.34 -3.12 10.72
C TYR A 178 20.85 -3.82 11.99
N GLU A 179 21.77 -4.18 12.89
CA GLU A 179 21.48 -4.82 14.18
C GLU A 179 21.48 -3.81 15.34
N THR A 180 21.60 -2.51 15.06
CA THR A 180 21.62 -1.45 16.08
C THR A 180 20.31 -0.66 16.10
N ASP A 181 20.10 0.10 17.18
CA ASP A 181 19.02 1.10 17.26
C ASP A 181 19.30 2.35 16.40
N TYR A 182 20.48 2.45 15.77
CA TYR A 182 20.82 3.54 14.87
C TYR A 182 20.17 3.43 13.49
N TYR A 183 19.78 2.22 13.08
CA TYR A 183 19.05 1.95 11.85
C TYR A 183 17.60 1.58 12.14
N ILE A 184 16.69 2.50 11.82
CA ILE A 184 15.24 2.30 11.92
C ILE A 184 14.77 1.69 10.60
N ARG A 185 14.70 0.35 10.58
CA ARG A 185 14.31 -0.45 9.40
C ARG A 185 12.86 -0.22 8.98
N ASP A 186 11.94 -0.22 9.94
CA ASP A 186 10.53 0.09 9.70
C ASP A 186 10.24 1.53 10.14
N PRO A 187 9.89 2.44 9.21
CA PRO A 187 9.60 3.84 9.56
C PRO A 187 8.34 3.97 10.42
N TRP A 188 7.52 2.92 10.52
CA TRP A 188 6.32 2.87 11.34
C TRP A 188 6.55 2.27 12.73
N ASP A 189 7.79 1.93 13.09
CA ASP A 189 8.16 1.60 14.48
C ASP A 189 8.13 2.87 15.34
N ASP A 190 6.94 3.17 15.86
CA ASP A 190 6.70 4.35 16.69
C ASP A 190 7.60 4.42 17.94
N ALA A 191 7.94 3.27 18.53
CA ALA A 191 8.76 3.22 19.72
C ALA A 191 10.22 3.59 19.41
N ARG A 192 10.77 3.15 18.28
CA ARG A 192 12.10 3.58 17.80
C ARG A 192 12.09 5.05 17.39
N CYS A 193 11.08 5.51 16.64
CA CYS A 193 11.01 6.89 16.19
C CYS A 193 10.93 7.90 17.35
N ARG A 194 10.26 7.58 18.46
CA ARG A 194 10.21 8.44 19.66
C ARG A 194 11.54 8.60 20.39
N ARG A 195 12.50 7.69 20.15
CA ARG A 195 13.85 7.73 20.76
C ARG A 195 14.84 8.60 19.96
N ILE A 196 14.38 9.27 18.91
CA ILE A 196 15.18 10.23 18.14
C ILE A 196 15.34 11.50 18.96
N ASP A 197 16.58 11.90 19.22
CA ASP A 197 16.92 13.20 19.81
C ASP A 197 16.40 14.33 18.90
N PRO A 198 15.51 15.21 19.39
CA PRO A 198 14.97 16.32 18.62
C PRO A 198 16.05 17.26 18.05
N ALA A 199 17.18 17.47 18.72
CA ALA A 199 18.17 18.47 18.31
C ALA A 199 19.21 17.95 17.31
N ARG A 200 19.32 16.62 17.16
CA ARG A 200 20.38 16.01 16.35
C ARG A 200 19.94 15.72 14.92
N PRO A 201 20.84 15.82 13.93
CA PRO A 201 20.51 15.50 12.55
C PRO A 201 20.04 14.05 12.37
N VAL A 202 19.14 13.80 11.42
CA VAL A 202 18.71 12.46 11.03
C VAL A 202 18.78 12.27 9.52
N LEU A 203 18.95 11.04 9.07
CA LEU A 203 18.90 10.66 7.66
C LEU A 203 17.66 9.83 7.37
N ILE A 204 16.89 10.21 6.37
CA ILE A 204 15.80 9.44 5.76
C ILE A 204 16.27 8.92 4.40
N ILE A 205 16.22 7.60 4.21
CA ILE A 205 16.52 6.97 2.93
C ILE A 205 15.23 6.76 2.15
N GLY A 206 15.05 7.51 1.08
CA GLY A 206 13.83 7.59 0.29
C GLY A 206 13.24 8.99 0.32
N THR A 207 12.52 9.35 -0.74
CA THR A 207 11.87 10.66 -0.91
C THR A 207 10.39 10.52 -1.32
N GLY A 208 9.78 9.36 -1.08
CA GLY A 208 8.38 9.08 -1.42
C GLY A 208 7.39 9.55 -0.34
N LEU A 209 6.12 9.10 -0.43
CA LEU A 209 5.06 9.47 0.53
C LEU A 209 5.43 9.16 1.99
N THR A 210 5.99 7.97 2.26
CA THR A 210 6.44 7.60 3.60
C THR A 210 7.51 8.55 4.13
N ALA A 211 8.43 9.02 3.28
CA ALA A 211 9.46 9.97 3.72
C ALA A 211 8.83 11.31 4.12
N VAL A 212 7.86 11.81 3.34
CA VAL A 212 7.12 13.04 3.68
C VAL A 212 6.37 12.88 5.01
N ASP A 213 5.69 11.76 5.21
CA ASP A 213 5.00 11.47 6.49
C ASP A 213 5.99 11.52 7.67
N ILE A 214 7.14 10.85 7.56
CA ILE A 214 8.17 10.86 8.62
C ILE A 214 8.74 12.26 8.87
N VAL A 215 8.97 13.06 7.83
CA VAL A 215 9.39 14.47 7.98
C VAL A 215 8.36 15.27 8.76
N LEU A 216 7.08 15.18 8.36
CA LEU A 216 6.00 15.92 9.04
C LEU A 216 5.84 15.49 10.49
N ARG A 217 5.92 14.19 10.76
CA ARG A 217 5.91 13.64 12.12
C ARG A 217 7.04 14.20 12.98
N LEU A 218 8.28 14.20 12.46
CA LEU A 218 9.44 14.72 13.19
C LEU A 218 9.25 16.21 13.48
N ALA A 219 8.82 16.99 12.49
CA ALA A 219 8.56 18.42 12.65
C ALA A 219 7.45 18.68 13.68
N ALA A 220 6.33 17.96 13.61
CA ALA A 220 5.22 18.06 14.56
C ALA A 220 5.60 17.63 15.98
N SER A 221 6.60 16.75 16.12
CA SER A 221 7.17 16.31 17.40
C SER A 221 8.25 17.26 17.95
N GLY A 222 8.44 18.43 17.32
CA GLY A 222 9.40 19.44 17.79
C GLY A 222 10.86 19.14 17.46
N HIS A 223 11.15 18.25 16.50
CA HIS A 223 12.51 18.02 16.03
C HIS A 223 13.10 19.35 15.50
N THR A 224 14.28 19.73 15.99
CA THR A 224 15.05 20.93 15.62
C THR A 224 16.31 20.63 14.78
N GLY A 225 16.78 19.39 14.77
CA GLY A 225 17.90 18.94 13.94
C GLY A 225 17.61 18.99 12.43
N THR A 226 18.68 18.96 11.64
CA THR A 226 18.59 18.86 10.18
C THR A 226 18.10 17.47 9.76
N ILE A 227 17.11 17.43 8.88
CA ILE A 227 16.59 16.20 8.30
C ILE A 227 17.16 16.04 6.89
N HIS A 228 18.09 15.11 6.70
CA HIS A 228 18.61 14.76 5.39
C HIS A 228 17.66 13.74 4.74
N ALA A 229 17.21 13.97 3.51
CA ALA A 229 16.43 13.02 2.74
C ALA A 229 17.21 12.61 1.48
N VAL A 230 17.60 11.34 1.38
CA VAL A 230 18.44 10.84 0.28
C VAL A 230 17.64 9.90 -0.61
N SER A 231 17.64 10.12 -1.92
CA SER A 231 17.18 9.12 -2.88
C SER A 231 17.96 9.20 -4.19
N ARG A 232 17.90 8.14 -4.99
CA ARG A 232 18.66 8.02 -6.25
C ARG A 232 18.46 9.18 -7.23
N HIS A 233 17.30 9.84 -7.17
CA HIS A 233 16.94 10.93 -8.09
C HIS A 233 16.63 12.26 -7.38
N GLY A 234 16.48 12.28 -6.05
CA GLY A 234 16.07 13.47 -5.31
C GLY A 234 14.66 13.98 -5.67
N LEU A 235 13.84 13.16 -6.32
CA LEU A 235 12.50 13.55 -6.74
C LEU A 235 11.50 13.38 -5.60
N MET A 236 10.62 14.36 -5.44
CA MET A 236 9.55 14.38 -4.43
C MET A 236 8.18 14.17 -5.10
N PRO A 237 7.19 13.59 -4.38
CA PRO A 237 5.79 13.57 -4.80
C PRO A 237 5.29 14.96 -5.15
N GLN A 238 4.57 15.07 -6.27
CA GLN A 238 3.91 16.29 -6.66
C GLN A 238 2.71 16.57 -5.74
N ALA A 239 2.30 17.83 -5.64
CA ALA A 239 1.09 18.19 -4.90
C ALA A 239 -0.16 18.02 -5.76
N HIS A 240 -1.31 17.77 -5.14
CA HIS A 240 -2.59 18.14 -5.73
C HIS A 240 -2.69 19.66 -5.90
N ARG A 241 -3.59 20.13 -6.77
CA ARG A 241 -3.99 21.54 -6.78
C ARG A 241 -4.92 21.79 -5.58
N ARG A 242 -5.12 23.05 -5.20
CA ARG A 242 -6.18 23.42 -4.23
C ARG A 242 -7.57 23.28 -4.85
N THR A 243 -7.70 23.61 -6.13
CA THR A 243 -8.91 23.43 -6.92
C THR A 243 -8.87 22.08 -7.65
N PRO A 244 -9.98 21.32 -7.70
CA PRO A 244 -10.03 20.08 -8.45
C PRO A 244 -9.77 20.30 -9.94
N VAL A 245 -9.00 19.38 -10.52
CA VAL A 245 -8.76 19.31 -11.97
C VAL A 245 -9.54 18.12 -12.51
N ALA A 246 -10.42 18.36 -13.48
CA ALA A 246 -11.16 17.30 -14.14
C ALA A 246 -10.20 16.38 -14.92
N PRO A 247 -10.31 15.05 -14.78
CA PRO A 247 -9.52 14.13 -15.60
C PRO A 247 -9.93 14.26 -17.07
N MET A 248 -8.97 14.06 -17.98
CA MET A 248 -9.25 13.86 -19.40
C MET A 248 -9.04 12.39 -19.73
N PRO A 249 -10.10 11.58 -19.78
CA PRO A 249 -9.99 10.15 -20.07
C PRO A 249 -9.24 9.90 -21.38
N SER A 250 -8.43 8.86 -21.41
CA SER A 250 -7.80 8.35 -22.63
C SER A 250 -8.34 6.95 -22.92
N ALA A 251 -8.70 6.69 -24.17
CA ALA A 251 -9.05 5.34 -24.58
C ALA A 251 -7.77 4.48 -24.65
N ILE A 252 -7.86 3.20 -24.32
CA ILE A 252 -6.69 2.32 -24.32
C ILE A 252 -6.12 2.13 -25.74
N GLU A 253 -6.99 2.18 -26.74
CA GLU A 253 -6.73 2.04 -28.17
C GLU A 253 -5.82 3.18 -28.67
N GLU A 254 -5.91 4.36 -28.06
CA GLU A 254 -5.10 5.54 -28.38
C GLU A 254 -3.70 5.48 -27.75
N LEU A 255 -3.47 4.56 -26.80
CA LEU A 255 -2.24 4.49 -26.03
C LEU A 255 -1.21 3.55 -26.69
N PRO A 256 0.04 4.02 -26.90
CA PRO A 256 1.10 3.19 -27.45
C PRO A 256 1.40 1.97 -26.57
N ALA A 257 1.67 0.83 -27.22
CA ALA A 257 1.93 -0.45 -26.55
C ALA A 257 3.29 -0.54 -25.85
N ALA A 258 4.23 0.38 -26.10
CA ALA A 258 5.59 0.34 -25.55
C ALA A 258 5.84 1.47 -24.53
N PRO A 259 6.53 1.22 -23.40
CA PRO A 259 6.71 2.20 -22.32
C PRO A 259 7.31 3.54 -22.77
N ARG A 260 8.34 3.52 -23.61
CA ARG A 260 8.99 4.76 -24.11
C ARG A 260 8.06 5.57 -25.00
N SER A 261 7.32 4.91 -25.89
CA SER A 261 6.36 5.56 -26.78
C SER A 261 5.17 6.11 -25.99
N LEU A 262 4.69 5.37 -24.99
CA LEU A 262 3.67 5.82 -24.06
C LEU A 262 4.11 7.09 -23.32
N LEU A 263 5.33 7.12 -22.77
CA LEU A 263 5.86 8.33 -22.12
C LEU A 263 5.89 9.53 -23.08
N ARG A 264 6.35 9.33 -24.32
CA ARG A 264 6.38 10.41 -25.33
C ARG A 264 4.98 10.92 -25.64
N ALA A 265 4.02 10.03 -25.81
CA ALA A 265 2.62 10.39 -26.06
C ALA A 265 2.02 11.18 -24.88
N VAL A 266 2.23 10.71 -23.65
CA VAL A 266 1.78 11.40 -22.43
C VAL A 266 2.42 12.79 -22.32
N ARG A 267 3.73 12.90 -22.54
CA ARG A 267 4.44 14.21 -22.51
C ARG A 267 3.95 15.16 -23.60
N ARG A 268 3.70 14.66 -24.80
CA ARG A 268 3.14 15.47 -25.90
C ARG A 268 1.75 15.98 -25.50
N ARG A 269 0.88 15.10 -24.99
CA ARG A 269 -0.46 15.47 -24.56
C ARG A 269 -0.46 16.48 -23.42
N VAL A 270 0.44 16.33 -22.45
CA VAL A 270 0.63 17.33 -21.38
C VAL A 270 0.96 18.70 -21.96
N ARG A 271 1.92 18.78 -22.90
CA ARG A 271 2.29 20.06 -23.53
C ARG A 271 1.12 20.71 -24.27
N GLU A 272 0.36 19.93 -25.04
CA GLU A 272 -0.82 20.42 -25.76
C GLU A 272 -1.86 21.00 -24.79
N VAL A 273 -2.11 20.31 -23.67
CA VAL A 273 -3.07 20.75 -22.65
C VAL A 273 -2.62 22.03 -21.97
N GLU A 274 -1.35 22.11 -21.59
CA GLU A 274 -0.78 23.30 -20.95
C GLU A 274 -0.76 24.51 -21.91
N GLN A 275 -0.51 24.29 -23.21
CA GLN A 275 -0.61 25.34 -24.23
C GLN A 275 -2.02 25.90 -24.39
N CYS A 276 -3.06 25.12 -24.07
CA CYS A 276 -4.45 25.57 -24.05
C CYS A 276 -4.92 26.05 -22.66
N GLY A 277 -4.00 26.26 -21.70
CA GLY A 277 -4.32 26.73 -20.35
C GLY A 277 -4.81 25.66 -19.37
N GLY A 278 -4.75 24.39 -19.75
CA GLY A 278 -5.06 23.26 -18.87
C GLY A 278 -3.91 22.87 -17.92
N ASP A 279 -4.10 21.78 -17.17
CA ASP A 279 -3.11 21.27 -16.19
C ASP A 279 -2.75 19.81 -16.50
N TRP A 280 -1.46 19.46 -16.40
CA TRP A 280 -0.95 18.11 -16.63
C TRP A 280 -1.65 17.03 -15.81
N ARG A 281 -2.20 17.39 -14.63
CA ARG A 281 -2.93 16.47 -13.75
C ARG A 281 -4.15 15.88 -14.43
N ALA A 282 -4.79 16.62 -15.33
CA ALA A 282 -5.92 16.13 -16.11
C ALA A 282 -5.53 14.91 -16.96
N VAL A 283 -4.35 14.98 -17.61
CA VAL A 283 -3.79 13.89 -18.43
C VAL A 283 -3.43 12.69 -17.56
N VAL A 284 -2.70 12.91 -16.45
CA VAL A 284 -2.25 11.82 -15.59
C VAL A 284 -3.42 11.12 -14.89
N ASP A 285 -4.41 11.86 -14.39
CA ASP A 285 -5.61 11.26 -13.81
C ASP A 285 -6.48 10.54 -14.86
N GLY A 286 -6.46 11.02 -16.11
CA GLY A 286 -7.10 10.39 -17.26
C GLY A 286 -6.60 8.99 -17.57
N LEU A 287 -5.34 8.69 -17.22
CA LEU A 287 -4.75 7.37 -17.43
C LEU A 287 -5.23 6.31 -16.43
N ARG A 288 -5.96 6.68 -15.36
CA ARG A 288 -6.37 5.73 -14.30
C ARG A 288 -7.13 4.53 -14.88
N GLY A 289 -8.14 4.78 -15.71
CA GLY A 289 -8.94 3.74 -16.37
C GLY A 289 -8.10 2.72 -17.14
N PRO A 290 -7.29 3.15 -18.14
CA PRO A 290 -6.51 2.23 -18.95
C PRO A 290 -5.25 1.66 -18.26
N THR A 291 -4.83 2.16 -17.08
CA THR A 291 -3.53 1.77 -16.46
C THR A 291 -3.36 0.26 -16.30
N ALA A 292 -4.37 -0.44 -15.78
CA ALA A 292 -4.31 -1.89 -15.57
C ALA A 292 -4.16 -2.65 -16.89
N ALA A 293 -4.94 -2.27 -17.90
CA ALA A 293 -4.92 -2.94 -19.20
C ALA A 293 -3.65 -2.61 -20.01
N VAL A 294 -3.13 -1.38 -19.92
CA VAL A 294 -1.81 -1.00 -20.48
C VAL A 294 -0.70 -1.83 -19.83
N TRP A 295 -0.72 -2.00 -18.51
CA TRP A 295 0.23 -2.84 -17.80
C TRP A 295 0.19 -4.31 -18.26
N GLN A 296 -1.03 -4.84 -18.45
CA GLN A 296 -1.24 -6.21 -18.92
C GLN A 296 -0.76 -6.41 -20.37
N ARG A 297 -0.87 -5.39 -21.22
CA ARG A 297 -0.34 -5.41 -22.61
C ARG A 297 1.19 -5.44 -22.68
N PHE A 298 1.91 -4.97 -21.67
CA PHE A 298 3.37 -4.96 -21.70
C PHE A 298 3.95 -6.37 -21.62
N THR A 299 4.93 -6.64 -22.48
CA THR A 299 5.81 -7.81 -22.34
C THR A 299 6.64 -7.69 -21.05
N LEU A 300 7.20 -8.81 -20.60
CA LEU A 300 8.05 -8.82 -19.40
C LEU A 300 9.21 -7.81 -19.50
N ASP A 301 9.87 -7.71 -20.67
CA ASP A 301 10.95 -6.75 -20.89
C ASP A 301 10.48 -5.30 -20.89
N GLN A 302 9.28 -5.04 -21.42
CA GLN A 302 8.69 -3.71 -21.35
C GLN A 302 8.33 -3.32 -19.90
N ARG A 303 7.82 -4.26 -19.09
CA ARG A 303 7.61 -4.03 -17.65
C ARG A 303 8.95 -3.74 -16.94
N ARG A 304 10.02 -4.50 -17.23
CA ARG A 304 11.39 -4.20 -16.73
C ARG A 304 11.86 -2.81 -17.13
N GLN A 305 11.62 -2.40 -18.38
CA GLN A 305 11.95 -1.05 -18.85
C GLN A 305 11.16 0.04 -18.10
N PHE A 306 9.86 -0.17 -17.86
CA PHE A 306 9.04 0.73 -17.05
C PHE A 306 9.63 0.89 -15.64
N PHE A 307 9.97 -0.21 -14.96
CA PHE A 307 10.58 -0.17 -13.64
C PHE A 307 11.89 0.61 -13.58
N ARG A 308 12.77 0.35 -14.55
CA ARG A 308 14.09 0.95 -14.60
C ARG A 308 14.03 2.46 -14.87
N HIS A 309 13.12 2.89 -15.75
CA HIS A 309 13.17 4.23 -16.35
C HIS A 309 11.99 5.13 -16.01
N LEU A 310 10.80 4.58 -15.80
CA LEU A 310 9.55 5.36 -15.76
C LEU A 310 8.86 5.34 -14.41
N ARG A 311 9.01 4.26 -13.63
CA ARG A 311 8.32 4.08 -12.35
C ARG A 311 8.43 5.31 -11.45
N HIS A 312 9.63 5.84 -11.26
CA HIS A 312 9.82 6.97 -10.35
C HIS A 312 9.08 8.24 -10.81
N PHE A 313 8.98 8.49 -12.11
CA PHE A 313 8.17 9.59 -12.63
C PHE A 313 6.68 9.30 -12.46
N TRP A 314 6.22 8.08 -12.74
CA TRP A 314 4.84 7.68 -12.52
C TRP A 314 4.43 7.90 -11.05
N GLU A 315 5.22 7.37 -10.11
CA GLU A 315 4.92 7.41 -8.69
C GLU A 315 4.75 8.85 -8.17
N ILE A 316 5.66 9.77 -8.51
CA ILE A 316 5.57 11.15 -8.01
C ILE A 316 4.41 11.96 -8.63
N HIS A 317 3.96 11.62 -9.85
CA HIS A 317 2.86 12.32 -10.51
C HIS A 317 1.49 11.69 -10.19
N ARG A 318 1.43 10.36 -10.00
CA ARG A 318 0.21 9.60 -9.73
C ARG A 318 -0.14 9.56 -8.25
N HIS A 319 0.85 9.42 -7.38
CA HIS A 319 0.69 9.35 -5.93
C HIS A 319 1.13 10.67 -5.30
N ARG A 320 0.30 11.69 -5.52
CA ARG A 320 0.50 13.07 -5.06
C ARG A 320 0.23 13.23 -3.57
N ILE A 321 0.74 14.30 -2.98
CA ILE A 321 0.44 14.71 -1.60
C ILE A 321 -0.63 15.81 -1.56
N ALA A 322 -1.31 15.93 -0.41
CA ALA A 322 -2.27 17.01 -0.16
C ALA A 322 -1.59 18.39 -0.28
N PRO A 323 -2.29 19.44 -0.75
CA PRO A 323 -1.69 20.77 -0.91
C PRO A 323 -1.10 21.34 0.38
N ASP A 324 -1.75 21.10 1.52
CA ASP A 324 -1.27 21.60 2.82
C ASP A 324 -0.04 20.84 3.32
N VAL A 325 0.02 19.52 3.07
CA VAL A 325 1.23 18.71 3.32
C VAL A 325 2.39 19.21 2.46
N ALA A 326 2.12 19.54 1.19
CA ALA A 326 3.15 20.09 0.30
C ALA A 326 3.65 21.46 0.77
N ALA A 327 2.77 22.33 1.24
CA ALA A 327 3.14 23.64 1.77
C ALA A 327 4.10 23.50 2.97
N VAL A 328 3.70 22.74 3.99
CA VAL A 328 4.53 22.51 5.19
C VAL A 328 5.88 21.88 4.83
N PHE A 329 5.89 20.88 3.95
CA PHE A 329 7.13 20.24 3.52
C PHE A 329 8.05 21.22 2.78
N ASN A 330 7.51 22.04 1.88
CA ASN A 330 8.28 23.03 1.14
C ASN A 330 8.87 24.10 2.06
N ASP A 331 8.13 24.55 3.08
CA ASP A 331 8.64 25.51 4.07
C ASP A 331 9.83 24.93 4.85
N LEU A 332 9.76 23.63 5.22
CA LEU A 332 10.87 22.93 5.86
C LEU A 332 12.10 22.79 4.93
N VAL A 333 11.89 22.63 3.63
CA VAL A 333 12.99 22.62 2.65
C VAL A 333 13.59 24.02 2.49
N GLN A 334 12.76 25.05 2.33
CA GLN A 334 13.20 26.44 2.12
C GLN A 334 13.95 27.01 3.32
N SER A 335 13.52 26.64 4.54
CA SER A 335 14.22 26.99 5.78
C SER A 335 15.51 26.21 6.03
N GLY A 336 15.86 25.24 5.17
CA GLY A 336 17.05 24.38 5.32
C GLY A 336 16.90 23.29 6.40
N ARG A 337 15.73 23.19 7.04
CA ARG A 337 15.42 22.13 8.01
C ARG A 337 15.39 20.75 7.38
N VAL A 338 14.97 20.67 6.11
CA VAL A 338 15.03 19.46 5.28
C VAL A 338 15.99 19.69 4.12
N GLN A 339 16.98 18.82 3.96
CA GLN A 339 17.93 18.86 2.85
C GLN A 339 17.77 17.61 1.98
N VAL A 340 17.40 17.80 0.72
CA VAL A 340 17.18 16.69 -0.23
C VAL A 340 18.43 16.43 -1.07
N HIS A 341 18.85 15.16 -1.13
CA HIS A 341 20.05 14.72 -1.80
C HIS A 341 19.72 13.71 -2.90
N ALA A 342 20.09 14.03 -4.15
CA ALA A 342 20.07 13.09 -5.26
C ALA A 342 21.33 12.21 -5.24
N ALA A 343 21.32 11.16 -4.43
CA ALA A 343 22.49 10.34 -4.13
C ALA A 343 22.14 8.86 -3.84
N ARG A 344 23.17 8.02 -3.76
CA ARG A 344 23.09 6.64 -3.26
C ARG A 344 23.86 6.55 -1.94
N ILE A 345 23.40 5.68 -1.05
CA ILE A 345 24.17 5.34 0.15
C ILE A 345 25.34 4.44 -0.26
N ALA A 346 26.54 4.79 0.17
CA ALA A 346 27.77 4.06 -0.13
C ALA A 346 28.30 3.28 1.08
N ALA A 347 28.25 3.89 2.27
CA ALA A 347 28.70 3.27 3.51
C ALA A 347 28.00 3.84 4.75
N TYR A 348 27.90 3.02 5.78
CA TYR A 348 27.57 3.41 7.14
C TYR A 348 28.80 3.16 8.03
N ARG A 349 29.14 4.12 8.90
CA ARG A 349 30.19 3.96 9.90
C ARG A 349 29.62 4.32 11.26
N LEU A 350 29.53 3.33 12.15
CA LEU A 350 29.06 3.53 13.51
C LEU A 350 29.99 4.48 14.26
N LYS A 351 29.40 5.38 15.04
CA LYS A 351 30.07 6.28 15.98
C LYS A 351 29.52 6.01 17.39
N PRO A 352 30.22 6.43 18.46
CA PRO A 352 29.75 6.23 19.83
C PRO A 352 28.33 6.76 20.09
N ASP A 353 27.92 7.81 19.38
CA ASP A 353 26.67 8.53 19.60
C ASP A 353 25.86 8.76 18.31
N GLY A 354 26.14 8.02 17.24
CA GLY A 354 25.46 8.17 15.96
C GLY A 354 26.08 7.37 14.82
N VAL A 355 25.91 7.86 13.60
CA VAL A 355 26.37 7.22 12.37
C VAL A 355 26.90 8.28 11.41
N ALA A 356 28.11 8.05 10.89
CA ALA A 356 28.58 8.72 9.68
C ALA A 356 28.06 7.95 8.46
N VAL A 357 27.25 8.59 7.62
CA VAL A 357 26.72 8.01 6.40
C VAL A 357 27.39 8.64 5.20
N GLU A 358 28.07 7.82 4.42
CA GLU A 358 28.68 8.24 3.16
C GLU A 358 27.65 8.12 2.03
N ILE A 359 27.40 9.22 1.34
CA ILE A 359 26.51 9.27 0.18
C ILE A 359 27.30 9.69 -1.06
N HIS A 360 27.00 9.03 -2.18
CA HIS A 360 27.58 9.32 -3.48
C HIS A 360 26.54 10.02 -4.35
N PRO A 361 26.73 11.31 -4.66
CA PRO A 361 25.89 12.02 -5.61
C PRO A 361 25.86 11.31 -6.96
N ARG A 362 24.76 11.49 -7.71
CA ARG A 362 24.62 10.87 -9.03
C ARG A 362 25.72 11.36 -10.01
N ALA A 363 26.30 10.42 -10.78
CA ALA A 363 27.28 10.71 -11.83
C ALA A 363 26.75 11.72 -12.86
N GLY A 364 27.61 12.65 -13.27
CA GLY A 364 27.28 13.83 -14.11
C GLY A 364 27.56 15.17 -13.41
N HIS A 365 27.86 15.13 -12.11
CA HIS A 365 28.48 16.21 -11.37
C HIS A 365 29.78 15.66 -10.80
N GLU A 366 30.93 16.28 -11.07
CA GLU A 366 32.18 16.02 -10.36
C GLU A 366 31.96 16.37 -8.88
N ARG A 367 31.42 15.43 -8.11
CA ARG A 367 31.13 15.63 -6.69
C ARG A 367 31.73 14.49 -5.91
N SER A 368 32.69 14.86 -5.07
CA SER A 368 33.28 14.01 -4.05
C SER A 368 32.18 13.37 -3.17
N PRO A 369 32.42 12.18 -2.60
CA PRO A 369 31.57 11.61 -1.57
C PRO A 369 31.25 12.62 -0.47
N ILE A 370 30.00 12.65 -0.01
CA ILE A 370 29.56 13.50 1.10
C ILE A 370 29.38 12.60 2.31
N THR A 371 29.96 12.99 3.45
CA THR A 371 29.71 12.31 4.73
C THR A 371 28.71 13.11 5.54
N LEU A 372 27.63 12.46 5.98
CA LEU A 372 26.61 13.04 6.84
C LEU A 372 26.68 12.42 8.22
N ASP A 373 26.92 13.23 9.23
CA ASP A 373 26.89 12.80 10.63
C ASP A 373 25.48 12.95 11.20
N VAL A 374 24.85 11.82 11.48
CA VAL A 374 23.45 11.76 11.90
C VAL A 374 23.28 10.89 13.14
N HIS A 375 22.27 11.23 13.93
CA HIS A 375 21.87 10.46 15.10
C HIS A 375 21.21 9.15 14.71
N ARG A 376 20.36 9.13 13.68
CA ARG A 376 19.62 7.95 13.23
C ARG A 376 19.46 7.93 11.71
N VAL A 377 19.37 6.71 11.16
CA VAL A 377 19.01 6.44 9.77
C VAL A 377 17.64 5.77 9.73
N ILE A 378 16.72 6.30 8.93
CA ILE A 378 15.34 5.81 8.80
C ILE A 378 15.12 5.31 7.38
N ASN A 379 14.70 4.06 7.22
CA ASN A 379 14.47 3.46 5.91
C ASN A 379 13.04 3.76 5.42
N CYS A 380 12.91 4.70 4.49
CA CYS A 380 11.65 5.07 3.84
C CYS A 380 11.64 4.65 2.35
N THR A 381 12.31 3.56 1.98
CA THR A 381 12.43 3.12 0.58
C THR A 381 11.17 2.48 -0.02
N GLY A 382 10.10 2.40 0.78
CA GLY A 382 8.82 1.78 0.42
C GLY A 382 8.78 0.29 0.77
N PRO A 383 7.61 -0.34 0.66
CA PRO A 383 7.41 -1.69 1.16
C PRO A 383 8.18 -2.74 0.37
N ASN A 384 8.55 -3.83 1.03
CA ASN A 384 9.11 -4.99 0.35
C ASN A 384 8.02 -5.71 -0.46
N ALA A 385 8.14 -5.66 -1.78
CA ALA A 385 7.25 -6.36 -2.72
C ALA A 385 7.81 -7.74 -3.14
N ASP A 386 9.04 -8.07 -2.79
CA ASP A 386 9.66 -9.36 -3.08
C ASP A 386 9.34 -10.36 -1.98
N PHE A 387 8.31 -11.17 -2.23
CA PHE A 387 7.81 -12.20 -1.31
C PHE A 387 8.87 -13.26 -0.98
N THR A 388 9.90 -13.46 -1.82
CA THR A 388 11.00 -14.40 -1.50
C THR A 388 11.94 -13.89 -0.41
N ARG A 389 11.89 -12.59 -0.12
CA ARG A 389 12.71 -11.92 0.88
C ARG A 389 11.93 -11.52 2.12
N VAL A 390 10.66 -11.93 2.20
CA VAL A 390 9.82 -11.71 3.37
C VAL A 390 10.20 -12.72 4.47
N VAL A 391 10.20 -12.26 5.72
CA VAL A 391 10.54 -13.09 6.90
C VAL A 391 9.30 -13.69 7.59
N ASP A 392 8.11 -13.43 7.04
CA ASP A 392 6.83 -13.94 7.52
C ASP A 392 6.75 -15.48 7.37
N PRO A 393 6.48 -16.23 8.45
CA PRO A 393 6.47 -17.69 8.42
C PRO A 393 5.45 -18.29 7.46
N LEU A 394 4.26 -17.71 7.36
CA LEU A 394 3.21 -18.20 6.46
C LEU A 394 3.65 -18.07 5.01
N ILE A 395 4.19 -16.90 4.63
CA ILE A 395 4.67 -16.69 3.25
C ILE A 395 5.81 -17.64 2.91
N ARG A 396 6.76 -17.83 3.84
CA ARG A 396 7.88 -18.76 3.64
C ARG A 396 7.40 -20.19 3.46
N GLN A 397 6.47 -20.64 4.30
CA GLN A 397 5.90 -21.98 4.20
C GLN A 397 5.16 -22.18 2.88
N LEU A 398 4.26 -21.28 2.49
CA LEU A 398 3.52 -21.40 1.24
C LEU A 398 4.41 -21.38 0.00
N LEU A 399 5.50 -20.61 0.01
CA LEU A 399 6.51 -20.61 -1.06
C LEU A 399 7.29 -21.94 -1.11
N ALA A 400 7.71 -22.44 0.05
CA ALA A 400 8.48 -23.68 0.15
C ALA A 400 7.66 -24.90 -0.32
N ASP A 401 6.39 -24.95 0.09
CA ASP A 401 5.46 -26.02 -0.26
C ASP A 401 4.91 -25.86 -1.69
N GLY A 402 5.18 -24.74 -2.36
CA GLY A 402 4.80 -24.49 -3.75
C GLY A 402 3.35 -24.06 -3.96
N TRP A 403 2.61 -23.73 -2.91
CA TRP A 403 1.22 -23.27 -2.96
C TRP A 403 1.05 -21.86 -3.53
N ILE A 404 2.10 -21.04 -3.44
CA ILE A 404 2.15 -19.73 -4.08
C ILE A 404 3.45 -19.59 -4.85
N ARG A 405 3.44 -18.77 -5.90
CA ARG A 405 4.68 -18.35 -6.57
C ARG A 405 4.75 -16.83 -6.75
N PRO A 406 5.94 -16.24 -6.62
CA PRO A 406 6.17 -14.84 -6.93
C PRO A 406 6.24 -14.62 -8.44
N ASP A 407 5.86 -13.43 -8.89
CA ASP A 407 5.96 -13.09 -10.31
C ASP A 407 7.43 -12.94 -10.78
N PRO A 408 7.71 -13.00 -12.09
CA PRO A 408 9.07 -12.86 -12.62
C PRO A 408 9.77 -11.52 -12.30
N LEU A 409 9.04 -10.46 -11.96
CA LEU A 409 9.58 -9.16 -11.57
C LEU A 409 9.75 -9.01 -10.05
N ARG A 410 9.32 -9.99 -9.26
CA ARG A 410 9.37 -9.99 -7.78
C ARG A 410 8.67 -8.78 -7.17
N ILE A 411 7.49 -8.46 -7.69
CA ILE A 411 6.67 -7.32 -7.22
C ILE A 411 5.34 -7.75 -6.61
N GLY A 412 5.12 -9.06 -6.46
CA GLY A 412 3.97 -9.66 -5.80
C GLY A 412 3.90 -11.15 -6.07
N LEU A 413 2.68 -11.70 -6.02
CA LEU A 413 2.36 -13.09 -6.28
C LEU A 413 1.55 -13.22 -7.58
N ASP A 414 1.75 -14.33 -8.28
CA ASP A 414 0.91 -14.67 -9.42
C ASP A 414 -0.50 -15.02 -8.93
N SER A 415 -1.51 -14.43 -9.57
CA SER A 415 -2.92 -14.67 -9.26
C SER A 415 -3.78 -14.51 -10.50
N THR A 416 -4.96 -15.13 -10.48
CA THR A 416 -5.98 -14.95 -11.52
C THR A 416 -6.66 -13.57 -11.39
N PRO A 417 -7.42 -13.12 -12.40
CA PRO A 417 -8.25 -11.91 -12.29
C PRO A 417 -9.26 -11.95 -11.13
N ARG A 418 -9.68 -13.15 -10.71
CA ARG A 418 -10.57 -13.40 -9.58
C ARG A 418 -9.85 -13.51 -8.22
N GLY A 419 -8.52 -13.36 -8.20
CA GLY A 419 -7.72 -13.35 -6.98
C GLY A 419 -7.27 -14.73 -6.50
N ALA A 420 -7.60 -15.82 -7.20
CA ALA A 420 -7.05 -17.15 -6.88
C ALA A 420 -5.53 -17.14 -7.06
N LEU A 421 -4.79 -17.61 -6.08
CA LEU A 421 -3.33 -17.70 -6.13
C LEU A 421 -2.89 -18.80 -7.09
N ILE A 422 -1.78 -18.57 -7.79
CA ILE A 422 -1.22 -19.55 -8.72
C ILE A 422 -0.07 -20.27 -8.02
N ASN A 423 -0.13 -21.60 -8.03
CA ASN A 423 0.89 -22.46 -7.44
C ASN A 423 2.15 -22.53 -8.33
N ARG A 424 3.20 -23.22 -7.86
CA ARG A 424 4.46 -23.38 -8.60
C ARG A 424 4.26 -23.92 -10.01
N ASP A 425 3.35 -24.86 -10.17
CA ASP A 425 3.09 -25.57 -11.43
C ASP A 425 2.19 -24.78 -12.39
N GLY A 426 1.70 -23.61 -11.97
CA GLY A 426 0.88 -22.72 -12.78
C GLY A 426 -0.63 -22.98 -12.68
N ALA A 427 -1.06 -23.87 -11.79
CA ALA A 427 -2.47 -24.12 -11.54
C ALA A 427 -3.05 -23.07 -10.57
N PRO A 428 -4.24 -22.52 -10.85
CA PRO A 428 -4.94 -21.65 -9.93
C PRO A 428 -5.54 -22.47 -8.77
N SER A 429 -5.36 -22.01 -7.53
CA SER A 429 -5.93 -22.66 -6.35
C SER A 429 -7.44 -22.50 -6.28
N THR A 430 -8.12 -23.49 -5.71
CA THR A 430 -9.55 -23.43 -5.36
C THR A 430 -9.77 -23.00 -3.91
N ILE A 431 -8.71 -22.97 -3.08
CA ILE A 431 -8.75 -22.59 -1.66
C ILE A 431 -8.10 -21.25 -1.39
N LEU A 432 -6.94 -20.98 -1.99
CA LEU A 432 -6.08 -19.85 -1.66
C LEU A 432 -6.37 -18.67 -2.59
N PHE A 433 -6.83 -17.58 -2.01
CA PHE A 433 -7.11 -16.32 -2.69
C PHE A 433 -6.23 -15.21 -2.14
N THR A 434 -6.12 -14.11 -2.86
CA THR A 434 -5.43 -12.91 -2.39
C THR A 434 -6.12 -11.63 -2.85
N VAL A 435 -5.88 -10.55 -2.11
CA VAL A 435 -6.39 -9.22 -2.39
C VAL A 435 -5.32 -8.18 -2.02
N GLY A 436 -5.24 -7.10 -2.81
CA GLY A 436 -4.39 -5.95 -2.54
C GLY A 436 -2.95 -6.08 -3.03
N PRO A 437 -1.95 -5.56 -2.30
CA PRO A 437 -0.56 -5.47 -2.78
C PRO A 437 0.03 -6.73 -3.43
N PRO A 438 -0.27 -7.97 -2.98
CA PRO A 438 0.22 -9.17 -3.66
C PRO A 438 -0.18 -9.25 -5.15
N ARG A 439 -1.29 -8.61 -5.56
CA ARG A 439 -1.82 -8.64 -6.95
C ARG A 439 -1.18 -7.63 -7.90
N LYS A 440 -0.20 -6.86 -7.42
CA LYS A 440 0.54 -5.87 -8.22
C LYS A 440 1.11 -6.40 -9.56
N PRO A 441 1.55 -7.68 -9.70
CA PRO A 441 1.97 -8.23 -10.98
C PRO A 441 0.90 -8.22 -12.06
N LEU A 442 -0.36 -8.48 -11.69
CA LEU A 442 -1.50 -8.48 -12.61
C LEU A 442 -2.06 -7.08 -12.81
N THR A 443 -2.15 -6.31 -11.72
CA THR A 443 -2.74 -4.96 -11.70
C THR A 443 -1.81 -4.01 -10.96
N TRP A 444 -1.02 -3.24 -11.70
CA TRP A 444 0.05 -2.36 -11.18
C TRP A 444 -0.38 -1.47 -10.00
N GLU A 445 -1.58 -0.89 -10.06
CA GLU A 445 -2.13 0.02 -9.05
C GLU A 445 -2.85 -0.69 -7.90
N SER A 446 -2.53 -1.97 -7.61
CA SER A 446 -3.03 -2.71 -6.43
C SER A 446 -2.44 -2.18 -5.11
N THR A 447 -2.45 -0.87 -4.93
CA THR A 447 -1.85 -0.13 -3.82
C THR A 447 -2.75 1.01 -3.33
N ALA A 448 -3.71 1.46 -4.14
CA ALA A 448 -4.56 2.61 -3.84
C ALA A 448 -6.03 2.22 -3.67
N VAL A 449 -6.73 2.93 -2.79
CA VAL A 449 -8.14 2.66 -2.43
C VAL A 449 -9.07 2.50 -3.64
N PRO A 450 -9.03 3.38 -4.66
CA PRO A 450 -9.94 3.26 -5.81
C PRO A 450 -9.86 1.90 -6.49
N GLU A 451 -8.67 1.32 -6.62
CA GLU A 451 -8.45 0.02 -7.22
C GLU A 451 -8.71 -1.12 -6.22
N LEU A 452 -8.26 -0.96 -4.96
CA LEU A 452 -8.40 -1.98 -3.92
C LEU A 452 -9.87 -2.26 -3.55
N ARG A 453 -10.75 -1.26 -3.58
CA ARG A 453 -12.19 -1.45 -3.29
C ARG A 453 -12.90 -2.33 -4.33
N HIS A 454 -12.52 -2.22 -5.61
CA HIS A 454 -13.04 -3.11 -6.66
C HIS A 454 -12.56 -4.53 -6.42
N GLN A 455 -11.26 -4.72 -6.16
CA GLN A 455 -10.73 -6.05 -5.86
C GLN A 455 -11.39 -6.72 -4.65
N ALA A 456 -11.67 -5.95 -3.60
CA ALA A 456 -12.33 -6.46 -2.41
C ALA A 456 -13.78 -6.87 -2.68
N ALA A 457 -14.52 -6.07 -3.46
CA ALA A 457 -15.89 -6.37 -3.86
C ALA A 457 -15.96 -7.59 -4.79
N ASP A 458 -15.09 -7.65 -5.81
CA ASP A 458 -15.04 -8.76 -6.76
C ASP A 458 -14.70 -10.08 -6.05
N LEU A 459 -13.70 -10.07 -5.17
CA LEU A 459 -13.33 -11.26 -4.40
C LEU A 459 -14.45 -11.68 -3.44
N ALA A 460 -15.15 -10.72 -2.82
CA ALA A 460 -16.29 -11.04 -1.97
C ALA A 460 -17.41 -11.77 -2.75
N ASN A 461 -17.68 -11.37 -4.00
CA ASN A 461 -18.64 -12.08 -4.86
C ASN A 461 -18.13 -13.48 -5.21
N VAL A 462 -16.86 -13.63 -5.58
CA VAL A 462 -16.26 -14.96 -5.86
C VAL A 462 -16.39 -15.88 -4.65
N LEU A 463 -16.08 -15.38 -3.45
CA LEU A 463 -16.23 -16.15 -2.23
C LEU A 463 -17.71 -16.50 -2.03
N PHE A 464 -18.61 -15.53 -2.11
CA PHE A 464 -20.05 -15.73 -1.93
C PHE A 464 -20.65 -16.80 -2.88
N ASP A 465 -20.31 -16.73 -4.17
CA ASP A 465 -20.82 -17.64 -5.20
C ASP A 465 -20.35 -19.09 -4.98
N LEU A 466 -19.19 -19.29 -4.35
CA LEU A 466 -18.71 -20.62 -3.96
C LEU A 466 -19.50 -21.20 -2.77
N PHE A 467 -20.33 -20.39 -2.10
CA PHE A 467 -21.16 -20.79 -0.96
C PHE A 467 -22.63 -21.08 -1.27
N GLN A 468 -23.12 -20.61 -2.43
CA GLN A 468 -24.34 -21.12 -3.06
C GLN A 468 -24.08 -22.58 -3.48
#